data_AF-I4I1N1-F1
#
_entry.id   AF-I4I1N1-F1
#
_cell.length_a   1.000
_cell.length_b   1.000
_cell.length_c   1.000
_cell.angle_alpha   90.00
_cell.angle_beta   90.00
_cell.angle_gamma   90.00
#
_symmetry.space_group_name_H-M   'P 1'
#
loop_
_entity.id
_entity.type
_entity.pdbx_description
1 polymer ?
#
loop_
_entity_poly.entity_id
_entity_poly.type
_entity_poly.pdbx_seq_one_letter_code
_entity_poly.pdbx_strand_id
1 'polypeptide(L)'
;MASNITQQGSLTLNDFIFIQGANPTRADEYLVTFTAFNQPVQISLISANNTTYDPIVQIIDARTNTIVASDDDSGNGNNSLIANFLPQGGVVYKIRVTSFNTINTEIEHPYTLQVNSVVGDVVLEERLSSFGNPQTGQVVTFQGVLDSRDYTFPSPSTAAPSLADEYKLAVTAFNQPIQVSLTSSNTGVYDPFLQIVNARTGAVVAFDDDSGDGLNSLIANFLPQGGVDYRIRVSSFNTITLPQTNPATYTLQVSAQVGQAAVTPRVPGIIPPPNTSPLTLTGDTAQIAYVVYYGRPADNSGLTFWDTTLTSAGKLNGFYFGSPI
;
A
#
# COMPACT_ATOMS: atom_id res chain seq x y z
N MET A 1 -15.52 2.78 -21.36
CA MET A 1 -16.22 4.04 -21.01
C MET A 1 -15.21 5.01 -20.44
N ALA A 2 -15.52 6.31 -20.41
CA ALA A 2 -14.71 7.28 -19.67
C ALA A 2 -15.09 7.20 -18.18
N SER A 3 -14.10 7.32 -17.30
CA SER A 3 -14.28 7.30 -15.85
C SER A 3 -13.81 8.63 -15.27
N ASN A 4 -14.62 9.22 -14.41
CA ASN A 4 -14.32 10.46 -13.71
C ASN A 4 -14.66 10.24 -12.25
N ILE A 5 -13.63 10.18 -11.42
CA ILE A 5 -13.74 10.00 -9.98
C ILE A 5 -13.42 11.32 -9.31
N THR A 6 -14.30 11.73 -8.40
CA THR A 6 -14.10 12.90 -7.54
C THR A 6 -14.15 12.44 -6.09
N GLN A 7 -13.13 12.79 -5.33
CA GLN A 7 -12.98 12.49 -3.91
C GLN A 7 -12.76 13.78 -3.14
N GLN A 8 -13.52 13.99 -2.07
CA GLN A 8 -13.32 15.10 -1.14
C GLN A 8 -12.57 14.60 0.08
N GLY A 9 -11.66 15.41 0.60
CA GLY A 9 -10.87 15.10 1.79
C GLY A 9 -10.42 16.37 2.49
N SER A 10 -9.65 16.21 3.57
CA SER A 10 -9.07 17.34 4.29
C SER A 10 -7.81 16.91 4.99
N LEU A 11 -6.72 17.68 4.85
CA LEU A 11 -5.51 17.40 5.62
C LEU A 11 -5.69 17.88 7.07
N THR A 12 -5.54 16.95 8.02
CA THR A 12 -5.72 17.08 9.46
C THR A 12 -4.50 16.59 10.24
N LEU A 13 -4.46 16.81 11.56
CA LEU A 13 -3.42 16.27 12.43
C LEU A 13 -3.40 14.74 12.51
N ASN A 14 -4.47 14.07 12.11
CA ASN A 14 -4.59 12.61 12.17
C ASN A 14 -3.93 11.90 10.98
N ASP A 15 -3.61 12.62 9.91
CA ASP A 15 -3.10 12.02 8.69
C ASP A 15 -1.60 11.73 8.77
N PHE A 16 -1.09 11.05 7.74
CA PHE A 16 0.32 10.69 7.68
C PHE A 16 1.19 11.93 7.74
N ILE A 17 2.27 11.88 8.51
CA ILE A 17 3.32 12.88 8.36
C ILE A 17 4.16 12.51 7.17
N PHE A 18 4.24 13.45 6.24
CA PHE A 18 5.09 13.37 5.07
C PHE A 18 6.21 14.40 5.22
N ILE A 19 7.45 13.95 5.06
CA ILE A 19 8.62 14.82 5.14
C ILE A 19 9.05 15.17 3.72
N GLN A 20 8.81 16.41 3.32
CA GLN A 20 9.35 16.98 2.08
C GLN A 20 10.56 17.85 2.46
N GLY A 21 11.77 17.34 2.25
CA GLY A 21 12.99 18.04 2.68
C GLY A 21 13.11 18.13 4.21
N ALA A 22 13.29 19.34 4.75
CA ALA A 22 13.48 19.56 6.20
C ALA A 22 12.17 19.79 6.98
N ASN A 23 11.03 19.92 6.29
CA ASN A 23 9.77 20.36 6.88
C ASN A 23 8.71 19.24 6.83
N PRO A 24 8.23 18.74 7.98
CA PRO A 24 7.17 17.74 8.02
C PRO A 24 5.81 18.40 7.74
N THR A 25 5.02 17.81 6.85
CA THR A 25 3.63 18.21 6.52
C THR A 25 2.67 17.02 6.71
N ARG A 26 1.40 17.18 6.33
CA ARG A 26 0.38 16.11 6.34
C ARG A 26 0.15 15.53 4.97
N ALA A 27 -0.25 14.27 4.95
CA ALA A 27 -0.59 13.58 3.74
C ALA A 27 -1.70 12.56 3.94
N ASP A 28 -2.63 12.57 3.00
CA ASP A 28 -3.52 11.46 2.73
C ASP A 28 -2.96 10.63 1.58
N GLU A 29 -3.29 9.34 1.57
CA GLU A 29 -2.98 8.48 0.44
C GLU A 29 -4.26 7.79 -0.04
N TYR A 30 -4.32 7.52 -1.33
CA TYR A 30 -5.40 6.80 -1.98
C TYR A 30 -4.80 5.66 -2.79
N LEU A 31 -5.37 4.46 -2.69
CA LEU A 31 -5.05 3.39 -3.62
C LEU A 31 -5.81 3.65 -4.92
N VAL A 32 -5.11 3.59 -6.06
CA VAL A 32 -5.73 3.78 -7.36
C VAL A 32 -5.39 2.62 -8.29
N THR A 33 -6.42 2.09 -8.96
CA THR A 33 -6.27 1.08 -10.02
C THR A 33 -6.94 1.55 -11.31
N PHE A 34 -6.35 1.14 -12.42
CA PHE A 34 -6.77 1.49 -13.77
C PHE A 34 -7.04 0.21 -14.55
N THR A 35 -8.16 0.12 -15.28
CA THR A 35 -8.42 -1.03 -16.16
C THR A 35 -7.90 -0.83 -17.59
N ALA A 36 -7.57 0.41 -17.97
CA ALA A 36 -6.87 0.72 -19.22
C ALA A 36 -5.44 1.19 -18.93
N PHE A 37 -4.50 0.68 -19.72
CA PHE A 37 -3.07 0.96 -19.57
C PHE A 37 -2.53 1.71 -20.78
N ASN A 38 -1.44 2.47 -20.58
CA ASN A 38 -0.80 3.29 -21.60
C ASN A 38 -1.78 4.26 -22.28
N GLN A 39 -2.78 4.73 -21.52
CA GLN A 39 -3.76 5.74 -21.93
C GLN A 39 -3.64 6.95 -21.01
N PRO A 40 -3.86 8.17 -21.53
CA PRO A 40 -3.80 9.38 -20.70
C PRO A 40 -4.81 9.33 -19.56
N VAL A 41 -4.31 9.53 -18.35
CA VAL A 41 -5.10 9.83 -17.15
C VAL A 41 -4.69 11.21 -16.66
N GLN A 42 -5.69 12.04 -16.36
CA GLN A 42 -5.50 13.33 -15.69
C GLN A 42 -5.81 13.19 -14.20
N ILE A 43 -4.94 13.73 -13.37
CA ILE A 43 -5.12 13.82 -11.91
C ILE A 43 -5.05 15.29 -11.52
N SER A 44 -6.09 15.79 -10.87
CA SER A 44 -6.16 17.17 -10.39
C SER A 44 -6.35 17.18 -8.89
N LEU A 45 -5.57 17.98 -8.17
CA LEU A 45 -5.72 18.19 -6.73
C LEU A 45 -6.03 19.67 -6.49
N ILE A 46 -7.24 19.92 -6.01
CA ILE A 46 -7.81 21.25 -5.89
C ILE A 46 -7.96 21.59 -4.41
N SER A 47 -7.26 22.62 -3.94
CA SER A 47 -7.50 23.18 -2.61
C SER A 47 -8.85 23.88 -2.56
N ALA A 48 -9.58 23.73 -1.45
CA ALA A 48 -10.78 24.54 -1.26
C ALA A 48 -10.39 25.99 -0.91
N ASN A 49 -11.18 26.93 -1.43
CA ASN A 49 -10.96 28.38 -1.39
C ASN A 49 -10.29 28.88 -0.10
N ASN A 50 -9.23 29.69 -0.24
CA ASN A 50 -8.58 30.57 0.74
C ASN A 50 -7.78 29.94 1.92
N THR A 51 -7.45 28.66 1.82
CA THR A 51 -6.56 27.99 2.79
C THR A 51 -5.09 28.32 2.51
N THR A 52 -4.20 28.25 3.52
CA THR A 52 -2.73 28.22 3.32
C THR A 52 -2.24 26.89 2.74
N TYR A 53 -3.17 26.10 2.19
CA TYR A 53 -2.92 24.81 1.60
C TYR A 53 -2.41 25.01 0.18
N ASP A 54 -1.16 24.63 -0.01
CA ASP A 54 -0.49 24.63 -1.29
C ASP A 54 -0.35 23.17 -1.73
N PRO A 55 -1.34 22.61 -2.46
CA PRO A 55 -1.44 21.18 -2.71
C PRO A 55 -0.24 20.64 -3.48
N ILE A 56 0.15 19.42 -3.14
CA ILE A 56 1.05 18.59 -3.93
C ILE A 56 0.39 17.24 -4.14
N VAL A 57 0.38 16.78 -5.39
CA VAL A 57 -0.04 15.43 -5.73
C VAL A 57 1.16 14.60 -6.16
N GLN A 58 1.29 13.39 -5.62
CA GLN A 58 2.29 12.41 -6.06
C GLN A 58 1.60 11.12 -6.48
N ILE A 59 2.01 10.55 -7.61
CA ILE A 59 1.67 9.20 -8.02
C ILE A 59 2.86 8.32 -7.68
N ILE A 60 2.60 7.24 -6.94
CA ILE A 60 3.63 6.39 -6.34
C ILE A 60 3.33 4.96 -6.75
N ASP A 61 4.32 4.20 -7.23
CA ASP A 61 4.18 2.76 -7.36
C ASP A 61 3.95 2.16 -5.96
N ALA A 62 2.80 1.53 -5.75
CA ALA A 62 2.36 1.11 -4.43
C ALA A 62 3.30 0.08 -3.80
N ARG A 63 3.98 -0.74 -4.62
CA ARG A 63 4.82 -1.85 -4.21
C ARG A 63 6.23 -1.41 -3.84
N THR A 64 6.80 -0.51 -4.63
CA THR A 64 8.19 -0.05 -4.49
C THR A 64 8.31 1.27 -3.74
N ASN A 65 7.18 1.96 -3.53
CA ASN A 65 7.10 3.29 -2.94
C ASN A 65 7.86 4.38 -3.71
N THR A 66 8.23 4.12 -4.98
CA THR A 66 8.86 5.11 -5.86
C THR A 66 7.83 6.10 -6.38
N ILE A 67 8.13 7.39 -6.30
CA ILE A 67 7.34 8.44 -6.95
C ILE A 67 7.56 8.34 -8.46
N VAL A 68 6.49 8.12 -9.22
CA VAL A 68 6.52 7.99 -10.69
C VAL A 68 6.00 9.24 -11.40
N ALA A 69 5.25 10.09 -10.69
CA ALA A 69 4.88 11.43 -11.14
C ALA A 69 4.59 12.31 -9.92
N SER A 70 4.81 13.61 -10.04
CA SER A 70 4.44 14.58 -9.02
C SER A 70 4.18 15.94 -9.64
N ASP A 71 3.30 16.71 -9.03
CA ASP A 71 3.03 18.10 -9.41
C ASP A 71 2.58 18.90 -8.18
N ASP A 72 2.88 20.19 -8.16
CA ASP A 72 2.47 21.15 -7.13
C ASP A 72 1.60 22.29 -7.69
N ASP A 73 1.94 22.91 -8.82
CA ASP A 73 1.29 24.16 -9.27
C ASP A 73 0.84 24.23 -10.74
N SER A 74 0.77 23.11 -11.46
CA SER A 74 0.40 23.12 -12.90
C SER A 74 -1.10 23.32 -13.17
N GLY A 75 -1.93 23.44 -12.13
CA GLY A 75 -3.38 23.69 -12.20
C GLY A 75 -3.77 25.17 -12.12
N ASN A 76 -5.04 25.44 -11.83
CA ASN A 76 -5.50 26.83 -11.65
C ASN A 76 -5.04 27.38 -10.29
N GLY A 77 -4.27 28.48 -10.28
CA GLY A 77 -3.68 28.99 -9.04
C GLY A 77 -2.58 28.05 -8.55
N ASN A 78 -2.48 27.80 -7.24
CA ASN A 78 -1.52 26.85 -6.68
C ASN A 78 -2.07 25.41 -6.67
N ASN A 79 -3.04 25.07 -7.52
CA ASN A 79 -3.58 23.71 -7.56
C ASN A 79 -2.65 22.79 -8.36
N SER A 80 -2.57 21.52 -7.99
CA SER A 80 -1.74 20.56 -8.73
C SER A 80 -2.51 19.90 -9.88
N LEU A 81 -1.82 19.66 -10.99
CA LEU A 81 -2.34 18.99 -12.19
C LEU A 81 -1.28 18.07 -12.83
N ILE A 82 -1.51 16.76 -12.76
CA ILE A 82 -0.81 15.79 -13.62
C ILE A 82 -1.69 15.53 -14.84
N ALA A 83 -1.38 16.16 -15.97
CA ALA A 83 -2.26 16.18 -17.15
C ALA A 83 -2.26 14.89 -17.99
N ASN A 84 -1.16 14.12 -17.99
CA ASN A 84 -0.96 12.99 -18.91
C ASN A 84 -0.17 11.85 -18.25
N PHE A 85 -0.71 11.29 -17.16
CA PHE A 85 -0.15 10.08 -16.56
C PHE A 85 -0.50 8.85 -17.40
N LEU A 86 0.47 7.97 -17.64
CA LEU A 86 0.30 6.73 -18.42
C LEU A 86 0.44 5.50 -17.49
N PRO A 87 -0.66 4.95 -16.96
CA PRO A 87 -0.60 3.80 -16.06
C PRO A 87 -0.10 2.55 -16.79
N GLN A 88 0.77 1.79 -16.14
CA GLN A 88 1.32 0.55 -16.66
C GLN A 88 0.48 -0.67 -16.25
N GLY A 89 0.40 -1.65 -17.14
CA GLY A 89 -0.29 -2.91 -16.87
C GLY A 89 0.32 -3.65 -15.68
N GLY A 90 -0.55 -4.11 -14.75
CA GLY A 90 -0.12 -4.87 -13.57
C GLY A 90 0.55 -4.04 -12.46
N VAL A 91 0.59 -2.72 -12.59
CA VAL A 91 1.09 -1.82 -11.54
C VAL A 91 -0.08 -1.23 -10.76
N VAL A 92 -0.01 -1.35 -9.43
CA VAL A 92 -0.91 -0.67 -8.51
C VAL A 92 -0.24 0.63 -8.08
N TYR A 93 -0.99 1.72 -8.08
CA TYR A 93 -0.48 3.04 -7.70
C TYR A 93 -1.12 3.54 -6.42
N LYS A 94 -0.43 4.45 -5.75
CA LYS A 94 -0.98 5.30 -4.71
C LYS A 94 -0.96 6.73 -5.20
N ILE A 95 -2.03 7.48 -4.93
CA ILE A 95 -2.01 8.94 -5.03
C ILE A 95 -1.80 9.47 -3.63
N ARG A 96 -0.69 10.17 -3.40
CA ARG A 96 -0.48 10.94 -2.17
C ARG A 96 -0.94 12.37 -2.41
N VAL A 97 -1.80 12.83 -1.53
CA VAL A 97 -2.22 14.23 -1.41
C VAL A 97 -1.44 14.82 -0.25
N THR A 98 -0.71 15.89 -0.46
CA THR A 98 0.08 16.56 0.59
C THR A 98 0.18 18.06 0.30
N SER A 99 1.00 18.79 1.05
CA SER A 99 1.14 20.24 0.95
C SER A 99 2.60 20.67 0.85
N PHE A 100 2.90 21.64 -0.01
CA PHE A 100 4.21 22.29 -0.12
C PHE A 100 4.57 22.99 1.19
N ASN A 101 3.60 23.64 1.79
CA ASN A 101 3.75 24.28 3.09
C ASN A 101 3.53 23.25 4.21
N THR A 102 4.25 23.43 5.32
CA THR A 102 4.03 22.67 6.55
C THR A 102 2.60 22.82 7.03
N ILE A 103 1.86 21.71 7.05
CA ILE A 103 0.58 21.60 7.75
C ILE A 103 0.84 20.82 9.05
N ASN A 104 0.71 21.49 10.19
CA ASN A 104 0.83 20.88 11.52
C ASN A 104 -0.05 21.64 12.53
N THR A 105 -1.25 22.02 12.10
CA THR A 105 -2.22 22.76 12.91
C THR A 105 -3.51 21.96 13.01
N GLU A 106 -4.33 22.26 14.02
CA GLU A 106 -5.68 21.70 14.18
C GLU A 106 -6.67 22.22 13.12
N ILE A 107 -6.24 23.16 12.27
CA ILE A 107 -7.06 23.69 11.19
C ILE A 107 -7.11 22.64 10.09
N GLU A 108 -8.31 22.29 9.67
CA GLU A 108 -8.57 21.41 8.53
C GLU A 108 -8.22 22.11 7.21
N HIS A 109 -7.57 21.38 6.30
CA HIS A 109 -7.21 21.88 4.97
C HIS A 109 -7.94 21.07 3.89
N PRO A 110 -9.21 21.41 3.60
CA PRO A 110 -10.05 20.67 2.67
C PRO A 110 -9.55 20.71 1.24
N TYR A 111 -9.73 19.59 0.53
CA TYR A 111 -9.34 19.42 -0.86
C TYR A 111 -10.33 18.58 -1.65
N THR A 112 -10.24 18.69 -2.98
CA THR A 112 -10.91 17.81 -3.94
C THR A 112 -9.86 17.16 -4.84
N LEU A 113 -9.76 15.83 -4.79
CA LEU A 113 -8.96 15.02 -5.69
C LEU A 113 -9.84 14.52 -6.83
N GLN A 114 -9.43 14.74 -8.07
CA GLN A 114 -10.11 14.26 -9.28
C GLN A 114 -9.18 13.36 -10.09
N VAL A 115 -9.71 12.22 -10.54
CA VAL A 115 -9.00 11.29 -11.42
C VAL A 115 -9.88 11.01 -12.65
N ASN A 116 -9.40 11.45 -13.80
CA ASN A 116 -10.12 11.42 -15.06
C ASN A 116 -9.41 10.51 -16.06
N SER A 117 -10.07 9.44 -16.48
CA SER A 117 -9.64 8.59 -17.58
C SER A 117 -10.65 8.64 -18.72
N VAL A 118 -10.16 8.81 -19.96
CA VAL A 118 -11.01 8.78 -21.16
C VAL A 118 -11.40 7.36 -21.57
N VAL A 119 -10.63 6.36 -21.14
CA VAL A 119 -10.83 4.95 -21.48
C VAL A 119 -10.59 4.08 -20.24
N GLY A 120 -11.50 3.14 -20.03
CA GLY A 120 -11.42 2.22 -18.89
C GLY A 120 -11.94 2.86 -17.61
N ASP A 121 -12.01 2.01 -16.59
CA ASP A 121 -12.51 2.35 -15.28
C ASP A 121 -11.34 2.71 -14.36
N VAL A 122 -11.60 3.68 -13.50
CA VAL A 122 -10.73 4.06 -12.39
C VAL A 122 -11.43 3.64 -11.11
N VAL A 123 -10.70 2.95 -10.24
CA VAL A 123 -11.12 2.73 -8.87
C VAL A 123 -10.18 3.52 -7.98
N LEU A 124 -10.74 4.41 -7.18
CA LEU A 124 -10.01 5.20 -6.19
C LEU A 124 -10.58 4.84 -4.82
N GLU A 125 -9.72 4.33 -3.95
CA GLU A 125 -10.06 3.96 -2.59
C GLU A 125 -9.21 4.77 -1.63
N GLU A 126 -9.84 5.39 -0.65
CA GLU A 126 -9.11 6.08 0.42
C GLU A 126 -8.21 5.10 1.15
N ARG A 127 -6.91 5.37 1.16
CA ARG A 127 -5.96 4.63 1.96
C ARG A 127 -5.97 5.23 3.36
N LEU A 128 -7.08 5.00 4.05
CA LEU A 128 -7.22 5.30 5.46
C LEU A 128 -6.03 4.72 6.22
N SER A 129 -5.59 5.41 7.27
CA SER A 129 -4.81 4.79 8.35
C SER A 129 -5.70 3.85 9.18
N SER A 130 -6.54 3.04 8.53
CA SER A 130 -7.47 2.15 9.20
C SER A 130 -6.65 1.05 9.87
N PHE A 131 -6.47 1.24 11.16
CA PHE A 131 -6.05 0.17 12.04
C PHE A 131 -7.28 -0.70 12.32
N GLY A 132 -7.06 -2.01 12.44
CA GLY A 132 -8.12 -2.95 12.78
C GLY A 132 -8.71 -2.74 14.18
N ASN A 133 -9.38 -3.75 14.72
CA ASN A 133 -9.81 -3.68 16.11
C ASN A 133 -8.58 -3.79 17.04
N PRO A 134 -8.43 -2.92 18.05
CA PRO A 134 -7.33 -3.00 18.99
C PRO A 134 -7.43 -4.27 19.82
N GLN A 135 -6.31 -4.97 19.98
CA GLN A 135 -6.15 -5.95 21.04
C GLN A 135 -5.53 -5.26 22.25
N THR A 136 -6.15 -5.38 23.43
CA THR A 136 -5.74 -4.66 24.64
C THR A 136 -5.48 -5.63 25.80
N GLY A 137 -4.45 -5.36 26.59
CA GLY A 137 -4.14 -6.16 27.78
C GLY A 137 -2.79 -5.81 28.39
N GLN A 138 -2.44 -6.47 29.49
CA GLN A 138 -1.05 -6.43 30.01
C GLN A 138 -0.10 -7.25 29.13
N VAL A 139 -0.62 -8.31 28.51
CA VAL A 139 0.06 -9.06 27.46
C VAL A 139 -0.90 -9.13 26.29
N VAL A 140 -0.45 -8.63 25.14
CA VAL A 140 -1.17 -8.65 23.88
C VAL A 140 -0.39 -9.54 22.93
N THR A 141 -1.05 -10.49 22.28
CA THR A 141 -0.43 -11.41 21.33
C THR A 141 -1.20 -11.37 20.02
N PHE A 142 -0.48 -11.09 18.94
CA PHE A 142 -0.99 -11.01 17.58
C PHE A 142 -0.30 -12.07 16.73
N GLN A 143 -1.08 -12.75 15.89
CA GLN A 143 -0.58 -13.70 14.90
C GLN A 143 -0.67 -13.02 13.53
N GLY A 144 0.46 -12.86 12.86
CA GLY A 144 0.58 -12.14 11.60
C GLY A 144 1.20 -12.99 10.49
N VAL A 145 1.16 -12.44 9.29
CA VAL A 145 1.62 -13.10 8.07
C VAL A 145 2.33 -12.06 7.20
N LEU A 146 3.54 -12.36 6.71
CA LEU A 146 4.24 -11.57 5.70
C LEU A 146 4.12 -12.25 4.32
N ASP A 147 3.44 -11.60 3.39
CA ASP A 147 3.22 -12.02 2.01
C ASP A 147 3.20 -10.84 1.02
N SER A 148 3.01 -11.16 -0.26
CA SER A 148 3.05 -10.20 -1.37
C SER A 148 2.05 -9.04 -1.30
N ARG A 149 1.08 -9.07 -0.37
CA ARG A 149 0.12 -7.99 -0.12
C ARG A 149 0.64 -6.93 0.84
N ASP A 150 1.72 -7.21 1.55
CA ASP A 150 2.20 -6.34 2.61
C ASP A 150 3.06 -5.21 2.06
N TYR A 151 3.32 -4.24 2.93
CA TYR A 151 4.15 -3.10 2.60
C TYR A 151 5.59 -3.56 2.37
N THR A 152 6.36 -2.74 1.67
CA THR A 152 7.81 -2.93 1.61
C THR A 152 8.54 -1.81 2.32
N PHE A 153 9.57 -2.17 3.07
CA PHE A 153 10.54 -1.25 3.65
C PHE A 153 11.96 -1.74 3.34
N PRO A 154 12.96 -0.85 3.29
CA PRO A 154 14.35 -1.25 3.10
C PRO A 154 14.79 -2.28 4.14
N SER A 155 15.32 -3.42 3.71
CA SER A 155 15.92 -4.40 4.61
C SER A 155 17.21 -3.85 5.22
N PRO A 156 17.53 -4.17 6.48
CA PRO A 156 18.80 -3.79 7.11
C PRO A 156 20.04 -4.28 6.35
N SER A 157 20.00 -5.49 5.80
CA SER A 157 21.16 -6.13 5.16
C SER A 157 21.55 -5.51 3.82
N THR A 158 20.59 -5.09 3.00
CA THR A 158 20.85 -4.67 1.61
C THR A 158 20.23 -3.33 1.24
N ALA A 159 19.41 -2.74 2.11
CA ALA A 159 18.53 -1.61 1.82
C ALA A 159 17.54 -1.85 0.67
N ALA A 160 17.45 -3.07 0.14
CA ALA A 160 16.47 -3.42 -0.88
C ALA A 160 15.07 -3.59 -0.24
N PRO A 161 13.98 -3.28 -0.97
CA PRO A 161 12.62 -3.43 -0.45
C PRO A 161 12.34 -4.87 0.04
N SER A 162 11.84 -5.00 1.27
CA SER A 162 11.47 -6.26 1.92
C SER A 162 10.09 -6.14 2.55
N LEU A 163 9.34 -7.25 2.58
CA LEU A 163 7.98 -7.28 3.12
C LEU A 163 7.93 -6.85 4.60
N ALA A 164 6.88 -6.13 4.96
CA ALA A 164 6.68 -5.63 6.31
C ALA A 164 5.22 -5.34 6.64
N ASP A 165 4.89 -5.55 7.90
CA ASP A 165 3.66 -5.11 8.55
C ASP A 165 3.94 -3.98 9.53
N GLU A 166 2.93 -3.15 9.77
CA GLU A 166 2.98 -2.11 10.80
C GLU A 166 1.79 -2.26 11.76
N TYR A 167 2.00 -1.87 13.02
CA TYR A 167 0.98 -1.89 14.06
C TYR A 167 1.00 -0.56 14.81
N LYS A 168 -0.15 -0.01 15.17
CA LYS A 168 -0.23 1.07 16.15
C LYS A 168 0.04 0.49 17.53
N LEU A 169 0.90 1.17 18.30
CA LEU A 169 1.16 0.87 19.69
C LEU A 169 0.62 2.01 20.55
N ALA A 170 -0.29 1.69 21.46
CA ALA A 170 -0.72 2.59 22.54
C ALA A 170 -0.44 1.94 23.89
N VAL A 171 -0.07 2.74 24.88
CA VAL A 171 0.12 2.28 26.27
C VAL A 171 -0.58 3.23 27.22
N THR A 172 -0.99 2.71 28.39
CA THR A 172 -1.64 3.54 29.42
C THR A 172 -0.68 4.03 30.50
N ALA A 173 0.50 3.40 30.64
CA ALA A 173 1.54 3.80 31.59
C ALA A 173 2.81 4.23 30.85
N PHE A 174 3.12 5.52 30.90
CA PHE A 174 4.30 6.10 30.26
C PHE A 174 5.55 5.98 31.14
N ASN A 175 6.72 5.98 30.50
CA ASN A 175 8.02 5.83 31.15
C ASN A 175 8.14 4.56 32.01
N GLN A 176 7.31 3.55 31.73
CA GLN A 176 7.37 2.21 32.31
C GLN A 176 7.84 1.24 31.23
N PRO A 177 8.70 0.27 31.57
CA PRO A 177 9.24 -0.65 30.57
C PRO A 177 8.12 -1.54 29.99
N ILE A 178 8.11 -1.62 28.67
CA ILE A 178 7.39 -2.66 27.93
C ILE A 178 8.39 -3.53 27.19
N GLN A 179 7.97 -4.78 26.96
CA GLN A 179 8.65 -5.73 26.10
C GLN A 179 7.86 -5.86 24.79
N VAL A 180 8.57 -5.92 23.67
CA VAL A 180 8.02 -6.27 22.36
C VAL A 180 8.87 -7.40 21.78
N SER A 181 8.23 -8.53 21.45
CA SER A 181 8.91 -9.67 20.85
C SER A 181 8.27 -10.04 19.51
N LEU A 182 9.11 -10.48 18.58
CA LEU A 182 8.72 -10.96 17.27
C LEU A 182 9.30 -12.36 17.08
N THR A 183 8.42 -13.35 17.00
CA THR A 183 8.79 -14.76 16.85
C THR A 183 8.34 -15.27 15.49
N SER A 184 9.27 -15.81 14.70
CA SER A 184 8.95 -16.54 13.48
C SER A 184 8.22 -17.84 13.81
N SER A 185 6.99 -18.00 13.29
CA SER A 185 6.17 -19.18 13.48
C SER A 185 6.50 -20.28 12.46
N ASN A 186 7.12 -19.94 11.33
CA ASN A 186 7.65 -20.88 10.34
C ASN A 186 9.16 -20.66 10.10
N THR A 187 9.96 -21.44 10.82
CA THR A 187 11.41 -21.29 10.88
C THR A 187 12.10 -21.37 9.51
N GLY A 188 13.10 -20.51 9.30
CA GLY A 188 13.90 -20.47 8.07
C GLY A 188 13.22 -19.84 6.85
N VAL A 189 11.95 -19.43 6.95
CA VAL A 189 11.25 -18.72 5.85
C VAL A 189 11.66 -17.25 5.77
N TYR A 190 11.88 -16.63 6.93
CA TYR A 190 12.39 -15.27 7.03
C TYR A 190 13.17 -15.09 8.34
N ASP A 191 13.93 -14.01 8.39
CA ASP A 191 14.77 -13.61 9.50
C ASP A 191 14.14 -12.40 10.19
N PRO A 192 13.43 -12.55 11.33
CA PRO A 192 12.71 -11.49 12.03
C PRO A 192 13.51 -10.19 12.23
N PHE A 193 12.89 -9.06 11.89
CA PHE A 193 13.42 -7.75 12.24
C PHE A 193 12.31 -6.85 12.78
N LEU A 194 12.49 -6.39 14.02
CA LEU A 194 11.51 -5.63 14.78
C LEU A 194 11.98 -4.18 14.93
N GLN A 195 11.08 -3.22 14.68
CA GLN A 195 11.36 -1.81 14.92
C GLN A 195 10.21 -1.17 15.71
N ILE A 196 10.54 -0.24 16.60
CA ILE A 196 9.61 0.74 17.15
C ILE A 196 9.90 2.07 16.48
N VAL A 197 8.88 2.65 15.88
CA VAL A 197 8.93 3.86 15.06
C VAL A 197 8.12 4.94 15.75
N ASN A 198 8.68 6.13 15.88
CA ASN A 198 7.91 7.31 16.25
C ASN A 198 6.96 7.63 15.09
N ALA A 199 5.66 7.43 15.30
CA ALA A 199 4.63 7.54 14.27
C ALA A 199 4.54 8.95 13.67
N ARG A 200 4.97 9.97 14.45
CA ARG A 200 4.97 11.36 14.03
C ARG A 200 6.15 11.70 13.14
N THR A 201 7.36 11.21 13.44
CA THR A 201 8.58 11.61 12.71
C THR A 201 9.08 10.56 11.72
N GLY A 202 8.55 9.33 11.79
CA GLY A 202 9.08 8.19 11.04
C GLY A 202 10.43 7.68 11.54
N ALA A 203 11.00 8.31 12.58
CA ALA A 203 12.27 7.90 13.15
C ALA A 203 12.14 6.54 13.86
N VAL A 204 13.07 5.64 13.59
CA VAL A 204 13.22 4.39 14.34
C VAL A 204 13.82 4.74 15.70
N VAL A 205 13.08 4.47 16.77
CA VAL A 205 13.48 4.81 18.16
C VAL A 205 13.99 3.59 18.94
N ALA A 206 13.68 2.38 18.47
CA ALA A 206 14.28 1.13 18.91
C ALA A 206 14.19 0.10 17.79
N PHE A 207 15.09 -0.86 17.73
CA PHE A 207 15.03 -2.00 16.82
C PHE A 207 15.78 -3.19 17.41
N ASP A 208 15.50 -4.38 16.89
CA ASP A 208 16.22 -5.62 17.21
C ASP A 208 16.03 -6.66 16.09
N ASP A 209 17.03 -7.51 15.86
CA ASP A 209 16.99 -8.69 14.98
C ASP A 209 17.03 -10.01 15.77
N ASP A 210 18.04 -10.21 16.63
CA ASP A 210 18.40 -11.55 17.16
C ASP A 210 18.50 -11.63 18.70
N SER A 211 17.93 -10.68 19.46
CA SER A 211 18.02 -10.73 20.94
C SER A 211 17.01 -11.67 21.61
N GLY A 212 16.14 -12.34 20.84
CA GLY A 212 15.21 -13.37 21.30
C GLY A 212 15.75 -14.80 21.13
N ASP A 213 14.86 -15.80 21.22
CA ASP A 213 15.26 -17.20 21.04
C ASP A 213 15.67 -17.48 19.58
N GLY A 214 16.92 -17.88 19.34
CA GLY A 214 17.40 -18.15 17.98
C GLY A 214 17.59 -16.86 17.18
N LEU A 215 16.93 -16.74 16.02
CA LEU A 215 16.93 -15.54 15.17
C LEU A 215 15.68 -14.67 15.39
N ASN A 216 15.06 -14.77 16.58
CA ASN A 216 13.86 -14.01 16.87
C ASN A 216 14.24 -12.67 17.50
N SER A 217 13.43 -11.63 17.27
CA SER A 217 13.74 -10.30 17.77
C SER A 217 13.06 -10.02 19.12
N LEU A 218 13.77 -9.31 20.00
CA LEU A 218 13.31 -8.93 21.33
C LEU A 218 13.77 -7.52 21.72
N ILE A 219 12.83 -6.59 21.80
CA ILE A 219 13.04 -5.28 22.44
C ILE A 219 12.55 -5.38 23.89
N ALA A 220 13.47 -5.66 24.83
CA ALA A 220 13.11 -6.05 26.20
C ALA A 220 12.63 -4.90 27.11
N ASN A 221 13.14 -3.68 26.94
CA ASN A 221 12.96 -2.57 27.89
C ASN A 221 12.66 -1.24 27.19
N PHE A 222 11.67 -1.21 26.31
CA PHE A 222 11.26 0.05 25.67
C PHE A 222 10.50 0.94 26.65
N LEU A 223 10.83 2.24 26.69
CA LEU A 223 10.23 3.23 27.57
C LEU A 223 9.36 4.22 26.75
N PRO A 224 8.07 3.92 26.52
CA PRO A 224 7.18 4.80 25.78
C PRO A 224 6.96 6.13 26.52
N GLN A 225 7.15 7.24 25.81
CA GLN A 225 6.99 8.59 26.33
C GLN A 225 5.53 9.08 26.18
N GLY A 226 5.05 9.84 27.17
CA GLY A 226 3.74 10.47 27.10
C GLY A 226 3.67 11.49 25.95
N GLY A 227 2.57 11.47 25.20
CA GLY A 227 2.36 12.39 24.05
C GLY A 227 3.10 11.99 22.77
N VAL A 228 3.78 10.84 22.74
CA VAL A 228 4.41 10.29 21.54
C VAL A 228 3.58 9.12 21.03
N ASP A 229 3.20 9.18 19.75
CA ASP A 229 2.58 8.07 19.05
C ASP A 229 3.64 7.11 18.51
N TYR A 230 3.45 5.82 18.72
CA TYR A 230 4.38 4.78 18.26
C TYR A 230 3.72 3.83 17.27
N ARG A 231 4.54 3.32 16.35
CA ARG A 231 4.22 2.15 15.51
C ARG A 231 5.25 1.07 15.78
N ILE A 232 4.81 -0.19 15.73
CA ILE A 232 5.70 -1.34 15.63
C ILE A 232 5.78 -1.69 14.15
N ARG A 233 6.98 -1.90 13.62
CA ARG A 233 7.19 -2.47 12.29
C ARG A 233 7.78 -3.86 12.43
N VAL A 234 7.12 -4.81 11.79
CA VAL A 234 7.56 -6.20 11.65
C VAL A 234 8.07 -6.35 10.22
N SER A 235 9.29 -6.82 10.04
CA SER A 235 9.89 -7.01 8.72
C SER A 235 10.92 -8.15 8.78
N SER A 236 11.80 -8.23 7.78
CA SER A 236 12.92 -9.16 7.80
C SER A 236 14.28 -8.48 7.67
N PHE A 237 15.29 -8.99 8.39
CA PHE A 237 16.68 -8.53 8.32
C PHE A 237 17.24 -8.67 6.89
N ASN A 238 16.91 -9.80 6.27
CA ASN A 238 17.18 -10.08 4.86
C ASN A 238 16.01 -9.64 3.98
N THR A 239 16.29 -9.33 2.71
CA THR A 239 15.22 -9.05 1.76
C THR A 239 14.42 -10.32 1.48
N ILE A 240 13.11 -10.25 1.68
CA ILE A 240 12.16 -11.32 1.36
C ILE A 240 11.14 -10.85 0.33
N THR A 241 10.72 -11.76 -0.55
CA THR A 241 9.61 -11.59 -1.49
C THR A 241 8.82 -12.89 -1.51
N LEU A 242 7.73 -12.93 -0.76
CA LEU A 242 6.96 -14.14 -0.51
C LEU A 242 5.58 -14.04 -1.17
N PRO A 243 5.08 -15.07 -1.88
CA PRO A 243 3.73 -15.08 -2.41
C PRO A 243 2.70 -15.37 -1.31
N GLN A 244 1.43 -14.99 -1.53
CA GLN A 244 0.31 -15.36 -0.63
C GLN A 244 0.21 -16.86 -0.35
N THR A 245 0.62 -17.71 -1.29
CA THR A 245 0.54 -19.18 -1.17
C THR A 245 1.66 -19.79 -0.33
N ASN A 246 2.74 -19.05 -0.06
CA ASN A 246 3.83 -19.50 0.79
C ASN A 246 4.38 -18.32 1.61
N PRO A 247 3.63 -17.86 2.61
CA PRO A 247 3.97 -16.65 3.33
C PRO A 247 4.83 -16.95 4.57
N ALA A 248 5.48 -15.92 5.12
CA ALA A 248 6.09 -16.01 6.44
C ALA A 248 4.98 -15.82 7.49
N THR A 249 5.00 -16.58 8.57
CA THR A 249 4.05 -16.45 9.67
C THR A 249 4.79 -16.07 10.94
N TYR A 250 4.17 -15.26 11.80
CA TYR A 250 4.83 -14.76 12.99
C TYR A 250 3.89 -14.48 14.14
N THR A 251 4.45 -14.47 15.35
CA THR A 251 3.81 -13.99 16.56
C THR A 251 4.45 -12.67 16.97
N LEU A 252 3.65 -11.60 17.05
CA LEU A 252 4.03 -10.34 17.68
C LEU A 252 3.42 -10.31 19.09
N GLN A 253 4.24 -10.15 20.12
CA GLN A 253 3.76 -10.00 21.48
C GLN A 253 4.26 -8.70 22.10
N VAL A 254 3.35 -8.00 22.79
CA VAL A 254 3.65 -6.80 23.57
C VAL A 254 3.25 -7.05 25.02
N SER A 255 4.18 -6.90 25.95
CA SER A 255 3.93 -7.01 27.38
C SER A 255 4.24 -5.69 28.09
N ALA A 256 3.25 -5.17 28.82
CA ALA A 256 3.40 -4.03 29.71
C ALA A 256 3.41 -4.53 31.17
N GLN A 257 4.51 -4.26 31.89
CA GLN A 257 4.62 -4.62 33.31
C GLN A 257 3.68 -3.77 34.18
N VAL A 258 3.43 -2.53 33.77
CA VAL A 258 2.54 -1.58 34.44
C VAL A 258 1.57 -1.02 33.40
N GLY A 259 0.29 -0.89 33.76
CA GLY A 259 -0.75 -0.43 32.85
C GLY A 259 -1.14 -1.51 31.83
N GLN A 260 -1.61 -1.06 30.67
CA GLN A 260 -2.04 -1.89 29.55
C GLN A 260 -1.36 -1.39 28.27
N ALA A 261 -1.13 -2.31 27.34
CA ALA A 261 -0.83 -2.01 25.95
C ALA A 261 -2.07 -2.29 25.09
N ALA A 262 -2.21 -1.51 24.03
CA ALA A 262 -3.10 -1.81 22.92
C ALA A 262 -2.28 -1.86 21.64
N VAL A 263 -2.42 -2.97 20.91
CA VAL A 263 -1.80 -3.18 19.61
C VAL A 263 -2.90 -3.25 18.58
N THR A 264 -2.78 -2.45 17.52
CA THR A 264 -3.77 -2.42 16.46
C THR A 264 -3.06 -2.67 15.14
N PRO A 265 -3.33 -3.76 14.40
CA PRO A 265 -2.69 -4.02 13.12
C PRO A 265 -3.08 -2.91 12.16
N ARG A 266 -2.11 -2.43 11.39
CA ARG A 266 -2.40 -1.67 10.20
C ARG A 266 -2.98 -2.65 9.19
N VAL A 267 -4.16 -2.38 8.68
CA VAL A 267 -4.74 -3.24 7.64
C VAL A 267 -3.92 -3.00 6.37
N PRO A 268 -3.24 -4.02 5.81
CA PRO A 268 -2.65 -3.91 4.49
C PRO A 268 -3.73 -3.39 3.55
N GLY A 269 -3.42 -2.40 2.71
CA GLY A 269 -4.38 -1.93 1.73
C GLY A 269 -4.89 -3.16 0.99
N ILE A 270 -6.20 -3.40 1.03
CA ILE A 270 -6.78 -4.57 0.39
C ILE A 270 -6.38 -4.41 -1.07
N ILE A 271 -5.42 -5.19 -1.56
CA ILE A 271 -5.26 -5.33 -3.01
C ILE A 271 -6.53 -6.08 -3.37
N PRO A 272 -7.48 -5.47 -4.11
CA PRO A 272 -8.61 -6.24 -4.60
C PRO A 272 -7.99 -7.43 -5.33
N PRO A 273 -8.38 -8.68 -5.01
CA PRO A 273 -7.84 -9.82 -5.72
C PRO A 273 -8.01 -9.53 -7.21
N PRO A 274 -6.98 -9.78 -8.06
CA PRO A 274 -7.09 -9.52 -9.49
C PRO A 274 -8.39 -10.16 -9.93
N ASN A 275 -9.34 -9.33 -10.38
CA ASN A 275 -10.73 -9.67 -10.66
C ASN A 275 -10.97 -11.19 -10.69
N THR A 276 -11.37 -11.77 -9.54
CA THR A 276 -11.66 -13.20 -9.43
C THR A 276 -13.06 -13.53 -9.90
N SER A 277 -13.77 -12.58 -10.55
CA SER A 277 -14.84 -13.01 -11.43
C SER A 277 -14.14 -13.91 -12.44
N PRO A 278 -14.49 -15.20 -12.52
CA PRO A 278 -14.08 -15.97 -13.67
C PRO A 278 -14.58 -15.14 -14.85
N LEU A 279 -13.66 -14.63 -15.67
CA LEU A 279 -14.02 -14.28 -17.03
C LEU A 279 -14.68 -15.55 -17.55
N THR A 280 -16.00 -15.50 -17.74
CA THR A 280 -16.77 -16.61 -18.29
C THR A 280 -16.22 -16.82 -19.69
N LEU A 281 -15.23 -17.71 -19.79
CA LEU A 281 -14.53 -18.03 -21.02
C LEU A 281 -15.45 -18.92 -21.84
N THR A 282 -16.33 -18.30 -22.61
CA THR A 282 -17.02 -18.97 -23.69
C THR A 282 -16.20 -18.86 -24.97
N GLY A 283 -15.37 -19.87 -25.27
CA GLY A 283 -15.06 -20.22 -26.66
C GLY A 283 -13.59 -20.18 -27.13
N ASP A 284 -13.29 -21.14 -28.00
CA ASP A 284 -12.00 -21.55 -28.56
C ASP A 284 -11.37 -20.58 -29.57
N THR A 285 -11.06 -19.33 -29.19
CA THR A 285 -10.51 -18.34 -30.13
C THR A 285 -9.32 -17.54 -29.59
N ALA A 286 -8.68 -16.76 -30.48
CA ALA A 286 -7.57 -15.81 -30.27
C ALA A 286 -7.66 -14.95 -28.99
N GLN A 287 -8.86 -14.84 -28.44
CA GLN A 287 -9.18 -14.24 -27.17
C GLN A 287 -8.39 -14.85 -25.99
N ILE A 288 -8.11 -16.16 -25.98
CA ILE A 288 -7.30 -16.81 -24.93
C ILE A 288 -5.85 -16.31 -24.99
N ALA A 289 -5.24 -16.25 -26.18
CA ALA A 289 -3.87 -15.75 -26.34
C ALA A 289 -3.75 -14.27 -25.95
N TYR A 290 -4.77 -13.47 -26.26
CA TYR A 290 -4.82 -12.05 -25.92
C TYR A 290 -4.97 -11.82 -24.41
N VAL A 291 -5.82 -12.60 -23.73
CA VAL A 291 -6.00 -12.50 -22.27
C VAL A 291 -4.74 -12.96 -21.53
N VAL A 292 -4.10 -14.05 -21.97
CA VAL A 292 -2.86 -14.53 -21.35
C VAL A 292 -1.70 -13.53 -21.52
N TYR A 293 -1.63 -12.83 -22.65
CA TYR A 293 -0.53 -11.90 -22.94
C TYR A 293 -0.79 -10.46 -22.44
N TYR A 294 -2.03 -9.98 -22.48
CA TYR A 294 -2.38 -8.58 -22.17
C TYR A 294 -3.31 -8.42 -20.95
N GLY A 295 -3.76 -9.51 -20.33
CA GLY A 295 -4.57 -9.46 -19.10
C GLY A 295 -5.97 -8.86 -19.26
N ARG A 296 -6.47 -8.72 -20.50
CA ARG A 296 -7.80 -8.15 -20.80
C ARG A 296 -8.44 -8.81 -22.03
N PRO A 297 -9.76 -8.72 -22.25
CA PRO A 297 -10.40 -9.17 -23.48
C PRO A 297 -9.87 -8.43 -24.72
N ALA A 298 -9.75 -9.12 -25.85
CA ALA A 298 -9.36 -8.51 -27.12
C ALA A 298 -10.45 -7.57 -27.64
N ASP A 299 -10.05 -6.40 -28.17
CA ASP A 299 -10.92 -5.58 -29.01
C ASP A 299 -11.05 -6.19 -30.42
N ASN A 300 -11.99 -5.67 -31.22
CA ASN A 300 -12.28 -6.24 -32.55
C ASN A 300 -11.05 -6.23 -33.48
N SER A 301 -10.17 -5.25 -33.31
CA SER A 301 -8.93 -5.09 -34.05
C SER A 301 -7.87 -6.13 -33.64
N GLY A 302 -7.72 -6.37 -32.34
CA GLY A 302 -6.86 -7.38 -31.76
C GLY A 302 -7.30 -8.80 -32.12
N LEU A 303 -8.60 -9.08 -32.09
CA LEU A 303 -9.15 -10.35 -32.56
C LEU A 303 -8.75 -10.61 -34.02
N THR A 304 -8.98 -9.62 -34.90
CA THR A 304 -8.67 -9.75 -36.33
C THR A 304 -7.17 -10.00 -36.59
N PHE A 305 -6.29 -9.28 -35.89
CA PHE A 305 -4.84 -9.46 -36.01
C PHE A 305 -4.40 -10.88 -35.62
N TRP A 306 -4.87 -11.38 -34.47
CA TRP A 306 -4.44 -12.67 -33.95
C TRP A 306 -5.09 -13.85 -34.66
N ASP A 307 -6.33 -13.70 -35.12
CA ASP A 307 -7.00 -14.72 -35.93
C ASP A 307 -6.25 -14.89 -37.27
N THR A 308 -5.82 -13.79 -37.87
CA THR A 308 -4.95 -13.79 -39.06
C THR A 308 -3.60 -14.45 -38.77
N THR A 309 -2.98 -14.12 -37.63
CA THR A 309 -1.66 -14.65 -37.21
C THR A 309 -1.70 -16.15 -36.92
N LEU A 310 -2.75 -16.63 -36.25
CA LEU A 310 -2.91 -18.04 -35.88
C LEU A 310 -3.32 -18.89 -37.09
N THR A 311 -4.14 -18.34 -37.99
CA THR A 311 -4.50 -18.98 -39.26
C THR A 311 -3.29 -19.10 -40.17
N SER A 312 -2.47 -18.05 -40.28
CA SER A 312 -1.21 -18.10 -41.05
C SER A 312 -0.13 -18.98 -40.41
N ALA A 313 -0.22 -19.26 -39.10
CA ALA A 313 0.63 -20.23 -38.40
C ALA A 313 0.12 -21.69 -38.45
N GLY A 314 -1.04 -21.96 -39.06
CA GLY A 314 -1.53 -23.31 -39.37
C GLY A 314 -2.04 -24.17 -38.19
N LYS A 315 -2.56 -23.57 -37.11
CA LYS A 315 -2.82 -24.27 -35.83
C LYS A 315 -4.29 -24.43 -35.37
N LEU A 316 -5.27 -24.48 -36.27
CA LEU A 316 -6.64 -24.82 -35.86
C LEU A 316 -7.17 -26.04 -36.61
N ASN A 317 -6.90 -27.22 -36.05
CA ASN A 317 -7.72 -28.40 -36.26
C ASN A 317 -7.74 -29.25 -34.98
N GLY A 318 -8.86 -29.18 -34.26
CA GLY A 318 -9.37 -30.26 -33.43
C GLY A 318 -9.18 -30.10 -31.92
N PHE A 319 -10.25 -29.73 -31.24
CA PHE A 319 -10.65 -30.36 -29.98
C PHE A 319 -12.19 -30.39 -29.91
N TYR A 320 -12.76 -31.58 -30.09
CA TYR A 320 -14.17 -31.89 -29.85
C TYR A 320 -14.32 -32.36 -28.40
N PHE A 321 -15.24 -31.77 -27.64
CA PHE A 321 -15.80 -32.41 -26.45
C PHE A 321 -17.30 -32.63 -26.67
N GLY A 322 -17.70 -33.90 -26.68
CA GLY A 322 -19.09 -34.30 -26.77
C GLY A 322 -19.85 -34.07 -25.46
N SER A 323 -21.09 -33.61 -25.59
CA SER A 323 -22.17 -33.88 -24.62
C SER A 323 -22.64 -35.34 -24.75
N PRO A 324 -23.49 -35.91 -23.86
CA PRO A 324 -24.18 -35.41 -22.65
C PRO A 324 -23.84 -36.29 -21.40
N ILE A 325 -24.29 -36.08 -20.15
CA ILE A 325 -25.63 -35.87 -19.55
C ILE A 325 -25.46 -35.06 -18.26
#